data_AF-A0A1G5LBG6-F1
#
_entry.id   AF-A0A1G5LBG6-F1
#
_cell.length_a   1.000
_cell.length_b   1.000
_cell.length_c   1.000
_cell.angle_alpha   90.00
_cell.angle_beta   90.00
_cell.angle_gamma   90.00
#
_symmetry.space_group_name_H-M   'P 1'
#
loop_
_entity.id
_entity.type
_entity.pdbx_description
1 polymer ?
#
loop_
_entity_poly.entity_id
_entity_poly.type
_entity_poly.pdbx_seq_one_letter_code
_entity_poly.pdbx_strand_id
1 'polypeptide(L)'
;MKLLLVTMFSVISPFSVQPAATPAAHDMQWTVMEEQEPEMTLAMDRSETFEQFRTLNGVSLEDGKHELFAKLGQPDSIKEDPYMGCPEYHFRHVNVGICEDTDMIQFIRVDGSHNYLNLNGESVPMHKDAIHQILGEPYAVAEDGEVFLRGHYAIKVYMKSGSNQIDAVDFFDDTVS
;
A
#
# COMPACT_ATOMS: atom_id res chain seq x y z
N MET A 1 94.93 -43.94 -21.68
CA MET A 1 95.25 -42.53 -22.05
C MET A 1 94.45 -41.64 -21.11
N LYS A 2 95.11 -40.78 -20.31
CA LYS A 2 95.23 -39.32 -20.57
C LYS A 2 93.83 -38.71 -20.79
N LEU A 3 93.35 -37.68 -20.11
CA LEU A 3 93.94 -36.55 -19.37
C LEU A 3 92.72 -35.85 -18.70
N LEU A 4 92.84 -35.27 -17.49
CA LEU A 4 92.71 -33.82 -17.19
C LEU A 4 91.36 -33.16 -17.58
N LEU A 5 90.71 -32.25 -16.84
CA LEU A 5 91.01 -31.45 -15.65
C LEU A 5 89.70 -30.71 -15.27
N VAL A 6 89.32 -30.73 -13.98
CA VAL A 6 88.93 -29.62 -13.06
C VAL A 6 88.51 -28.28 -13.73
N THR A 7 87.36 -27.62 -13.42
CA THR A 7 87.07 -26.75 -12.25
C THR A 7 85.61 -26.27 -12.30
N MET A 8 84.76 -26.53 -11.29
CA MET A 8 84.38 -25.64 -10.16
C MET A 8 83.79 -24.28 -10.56
N PHE A 9 82.53 -24.01 -10.18
CA PHE A 9 82.17 -22.95 -9.21
C PHE A 9 80.72 -23.11 -8.73
N SER A 10 80.57 -22.98 -7.42
CA SER A 10 79.41 -23.11 -6.53
C SER A 10 78.34 -22.03 -6.76
N VAL A 11 77.08 -22.30 -6.38
CA VAL A 11 76.41 -21.68 -5.21
C VAL A 11 75.03 -22.30 -4.90
N ILE A 12 74.97 -22.94 -3.73
CA ILE A 12 73.95 -23.04 -2.67
C ILE A 12 72.47 -22.73 -2.98
N SER A 13 71.64 -23.70 -2.57
CA SER A 13 70.19 -23.91 -2.67
C SER A 13 69.27 -22.83 -2.05
N PRO A 14 67.95 -22.92 -2.29
CA PRO A 14 67.13 -23.51 -1.23
C PRO A 14 66.09 -24.54 -1.70
N PHE A 15 65.81 -25.44 -0.77
CA PHE A 15 64.84 -26.51 -0.83
C PHE A 15 63.43 -26.00 -1.18
N SER A 16 62.78 -26.65 -2.13
CA SER A 16 61.32 -26.70 -2.22
C SER A 16 60.92 -28.17 -2.11
N VAL A 17 60.43 -28.55 -0.94
CA VAL A 17 59.92 -29.89 -0.68
C VAL A 17 58.54 -29.99 -1.33
N GLN A 18 58.45 -30.74 -2.42
CA GLN A 18 57.17 -31.21 -2.95
C GLN A 18 56.69 -32.41 -2.13
N PRO A 19 55.47 -32.41 -1.60
CA PRO A 19 54.85 -33.63 -1.08
C PRO A 19 54.46 -34.55 -2.24
N ALA A 20 54.87 -35.81 -2.09
CA ALA A 20 54.57 -36.92 -2.99
C ALA A 20 53.06 -37.22 -3.10
N ALA A 21 52.67 -37.80 -4.22
CA ALA A 21 51.30 -38.16 -4.54
C ALA A 21 50.85 -39.54 -3.98
N THR A 22 49.52 -39.68 -3.90
CA THR A 22 48.66 -40.90 -3.92
C THR A 22 48.46 -41.71 -2.63
N PRO A 23 47.31 -42.41 -2.43
CA PRO A 23 46.31 -42.83 -3.41
C PRO A 23 44.82 -42.61 -3.05
N ALA A 24 43.97 -42.97 -4.02
CA ALA A 24 42.53 -42.83 -4.08
C ALA A 24 41.73 -43.52 -2.96
N ALA A 25 40.67 -42.84 -2.50
CA ALA A 25 39.47 -43.46 -1.97
C ALA A 25 38.27 -42.53 -2.24
N HIS A 26 37.31 -43.05 -3.00
CA HIS A 26 35.91 -42.64 -3.16
C HIS A 26 35.51 -41.31 -2.53
N ASP A 27 35.26 -40.29 -3.36
CA ASP A 27 34.39 -39.19 -2.95
C ASP A 27 33.22 -39.05 -3.90
N MET A 28 32.06 -39.05 -3.26
CA MET A 28 30.73 -39.08 -3.81
C MET A 28 30.52 -37.87 -4.72
N GLN A 29 29.91 -38.13 -5.87
CA GLN A 29 29.48 -37.10 -6.81
C GLN A 29 28.30 -36.35 -6.20
N TRP A 30 28.60 -35.34 -5.39
CA TRP A 30 27.63 -34.33 -4.98
C TRP A 30 27.48 -33.39 -6.16
N THR A 31 26.43 -33.63 -6.95
CA THR A 31 25.91 -32.61 -7.86
C THR A 31 25.65 -31.38 -7.02
N VAL A 32 26.40 -30.30 -7.27
CA VAL A 32 26.09 -28.97 -6.76
C VAL A 32 24.74 -28.62 -7.37
N MET A 33 23.68 -28.86 -6.61
CA MET A 33 22.40 -28.24 -6.84
C MET A 33 22.67 -26.76 -6.58
N GLU A 34 22.72 -25.95 -7.63
CA GLU A 34 22.66 -24.50 -7.49
C GLU A 34 21.47 -24.21 -6.58
N GLU A 35 21.78 -23.76 -5.38
CA GLU A 35 20.82 -23.20 -4.45
C GLU A 35 20.29 -21.97 -5.18
N GLN A 36 19.18 -22.16 -5.89
CA GLN A 36 18.43 -21.08 -6.48
C GLN A 36 17.98 -20.24 -5.29
N GLU A 37 18.79 -19.22 -4.96
CA GLU A 37 18.44 -18.18 -4.01
C GLU A 37 17.02 -17.79 -4.38
N PRO A 38 16.06 -17.84 -3.43
CA PRO A 38 14.73 -17.36 -3.73
C PRO A 38 14.95 -15.92 -4.16
N GLU A 39 14.65 -15.65 -5.43
CA GLU A 39 14.57 -14.30 -5.94
C GLU A 39 13.58 -13.62 -5.00
N MET A 40 14.13 -12.88 -4.05
CA MET A 40 13.37 -12.02 -3.19
C MET A 40 12.84 -11.00 -4.18
N THR A 41 11.66 -11.27 -4.72
CA THR A 41 10.84 -10.28 -5.36
C THR A 41 10.70 -9.23 -4.28
N LEU A 42 11.57 -8.23 -4.35
CA LEU A 42 11.45 -6.99 -3.61
C LEU A 42 9.98 -6.65 -3.76
N ALA A 43 9.26 -6.71 -2.64
CA ALA A 43 7.90 -6.24 -2.56
C ALA A 43 7.89 -4.95 -3.34
N MET A 44 7.15 -4.93 -4.46
CA MET A 44 6.99 -3.72 -5.27
C MET A 44 6.84 -2.59 -4.29
N ASP A 45 7.73 -1.61 -4.40
CA ASP A 45 7.65 -0.31 -3.77
C ASP A 45 6.17 0.05 -3.56
N ARG A 46 5.65 -0.22 -2.35
CA ARG A 46 4.24 0.04 -1.99
C ARG A 46 4.15 1.51 -1.62
N SER A 47 4.57 2.33 -2.57
CA SER A 47 4.40 3.76 -2.58
C SER A 47 2.90 4.04 -2.55
N GLU A 48 2.52 4.95 -1.64
CA GLU A 48 1.19 5.52 -1.42
C GLU A 48 0.33 5.48 -2.69
N THR A 49 -0.58 4.51 -2.79
CA THR A 49 -1.15 4.16 -4.10
C THR A 49 -2.17 5.19 -4.60
N PHE A 50 -2.60 6.11 -3.72
CA PHE A 50 -3.44 7.25 -4.08
C PHE A 50 -2.79 8.59 -3.80
N GLU A 51 -2.17 9.16 -4.83
CA GLU A 51 -1.71 10.55 -4.87
C GLU A 51 -2.86 11.58 -4.85
N GLN A 52 -4.08 11.14 -5.17
CA GLN A 52 -5.28 11.99 -5.24
C GLN A 52 -6.52 11.22 -4.83
N PHE A 53 -7.48 11.89 -4.20
CA PHE A 53 -8.82 11.37 -4.00
C PHE A 53 -9.75 11.98 -5.06
N ARG A 54 -10.46 11.12 -5.80
CA ARG A 54 -11.38 11.52 -6.87
C ARG A 54 -12.78 11.01 -6.63
N THR A 55 -12.93 9.76 -6.21
CA THR A 55 -14.25 9.18 -5.97
C THR A 55 -14.28 8.24 -4.79
N LEU A 56 -15.36 8.29 -4.01
CA LEU A 56 -15.70 7.29 -2.99
C LEU A 56 -17.01 6.61 -3.38
N ASN A 57 -17.00 5.28 -3.48
CA ASN A 57 -18.11 4.46 -3.99
C ASN A 57 -18.70 4.96 -5.32
N GLY A 58 -17.83 5.48 -6.20
CA GLY A 58 -18.17 5.95 -7.55
C GLY A 58 -18.73 7.39 -7.62
N VAL A 59 -18.82 8.08 -6.48
CA VAL A 59 -19.27 9.48 -6.38
C VAL A 59 -18.06 10.41 -6.24
N SER A 60 -18.05 11.51 -6.99
CA SER A 60 -17.08 12.61 -6.85
C SER A 60 -17.71 13.77 -6.08
N LEU A 61 -16.92 14.52 -5.31
CA LEU A 61 -17.37 15.81 -4.74
C LEU A 61 -17.70 16.85 -5.82
N GLU A 62 -17.16 16.65 -7.03
CA GLU A 62 -17.43 17.49 -8.20
C GLU A 62 -18.73 17.10 -8.92
N ASP A 63 -19.35 15.98 -8.56
CA ASP A 63 -20.60 15.55 -9.21
C ASP A 63 -21.74 16.52 -8.89
N GLY A 64 -22.54 16.84 -9.90
CA GLY A 64 -23.82 17.51 -9.69
C GLY A 64 -24.93 16.54 -9.26
N LYS A 65 -25.99 17.04 -8.64
CA LYS A 65 -27.17 16.24 -8.26
C LYS A 65 -27.76 15.42 -9.41
N HIS A 66 -27.78 15.98 -10.62
CA HIS A 66 -28.23 15.27 -11.81
C HIS A 66 -27.33 14.07 -12.17
N GLU A 67 -26.01 14.26 -12.12
CA GLU A 67 -25.03 13.21 -12.40
C GLU A 67 -25.09 12.11 -11.35
N LEU A 68 -25.23 12.49 -10.08
CA LEU A 68 -25.41 11.56 -8.97
C LEU A 68 -26.61 10.63 -9.22
N PHE A 69 -27.77 11.19 -9.59
CA PHE A 69 -28.97 10.39 -9.85
C PHE A 69 -28.87 9.57 -11.14
N ALA A 70 -28.12 10.05 -12.15
CA ALA A 70 -27.84 9.26 -13.33
C ALA A 70 -26.95 8.04 -13.01
N LYS A 71 -25.99 8.19 -12.07
CA LYS A 71 -25.09 7.11 -11.64
C LYS A 71 -25.76 6.12 -10.69
N LEU A 72 -26.47 6.61 -9.68
CA LEU A 72 -26.95 5.79 -8.55
C LEU A 72 -28.46 5.50 -8.59
N GLY A 73 -29.22 6.20 -9.44
CA GLY A 73 -30.67 6.16 -9.43
C GLY A 73 -31.26 7.09 -8.36
N GLN A 74 -32.45 6.74 -7.86
CA GLN A 74 -33.10 7.50 -6.78
C GLN A 74 -32.56 7.05 -5.41
N PRO A 75 -32.44 7.96 -4.43
CA PRO A 75 -32.07 7.59 -3.07
C PRO A 75 -33.15 6.72 -2.42
N ASP A 76 -32.73 5.82 -1.52
CA ASP A 76 -33.62 5.01 -0.69
C ASP A 76 -34.32 5.88 0.37
N SER A 77 -33.64 6.92 0.86
CA SER A 77 -34.21 7.93 1.76
C SER A 77 -33.41 9.25 1.73
N ILE A 78 -34.05 10.33 2.17
CA ILE A 78 -33.41 11.64 2.35
C ILE A 78 -33.64 12.05 3.82
N LYS A 79 -32.58 12.46 4.52
CA LYS A 79 -32.65 12.89 5.92
C LYS A 79 -31.94 14.22 6.09
N GLU A 80 -32.40 15.03 7.03
CA GLU A 80 -31.67 16.25 7.42
C GLU A 80 -30.43 15.89 8.23
N ASP A 81 -29.27 16.44 7.87
CA ASP A 81 -28.09 16.40 8.72
C ASP A 81 -28.26 17.42 9.87
N PRO A 82 -28.31 16.97 11.14
CA PRO A 82 -28.53 17.88 12.27
C PRO A 82 -27.34 18.81 12.57
N TYR A 83 -26.17 18.56 11.99
CA TYR A 83 -24.95 19.34 12.19
C TYR A 83 -24.72 20.33 11.05
N MET A 84 -24.89 19.88 9.81
CA MET A 84 -24.63 20.72 8.63
C MET A 84 -25.88 21.40 8.07
N GLY A 85 -27.07 20.94 8.44
CA GLY A 85 -28.33 21.51 7.92
C GLY A 85 -28.52 21.27 6.42
N CYS A 86 -27.80 20.28 5.87
CA CYS A 86 -27.91 19.88 4.48
C CYS A 86 -28.55 18.48 4.41
N PRO A 87 -29.44 18.22 3.45
CA PRO A 87 -30.01 16.89 3.30
C PRO A 87 -28.95 15.86 2.88
N GLU A 88 -28.94 14.73 3.59
CA GLU A 88 -28.19 13.52 3.30
C GLU A 88 -29.06 12.56 2.47
N TYR A 89 -28.60 12.26 1.26
CA TYR A 89 -29.22 11.34 0.32
C TYR A 89 -28.62 9.95 0.54
N HIS A 90 -29.42 9.02 1.05
CA HIS A 90 -28.97 7.66 1.33
C HIS A 90 -29.23 6.75 0.13
N PHE A 91 -28.16 6.15 -0.39
CA PHE A 91 -28.22 5.08 -1.39
C PHE A 91 -27.70 3.79 -0.75
N ARG A 92 -28.02 2.65 -1.37
CA ARG A 92 -27.66 1.32 -0.86
C ARG A 92 -26.23 1.17 -0.34
N HIS A 93 -25.25 1.82 -0.95
CA HIS A 93 -23.82 1.67 -0.60
C HIS A 93 -23.10 2.98 -0.27
N VAL A 94 -23.79 4.12 -0.29
CA VAL A 94 -23.16 5.42 -0.09
C VAL A 94 -24.21 6.45 0.31
N ASN A 95 -23.85 7.34 1.23
CA ASN A 95 -24.67 8.48 1.60
C ASN A 95 -23.97 9.75 1.12
N VAL A 96 -24.74 10.73 0.64
CA VAL A 96 -24.19 11.95 0.03
C VAL A 96 -24.89 13.17 0.62
N GLY A 97 -24.15 14.07 1.24
CA GLY A 97 -24.67 15.36 1.71
C GLY A 97 -24.64 16.40 0.60
N ILE A 98 -25.80 16.96 0.26
CA ILE A 98 -25.93 18.02 -0.76
C ILE A 98 -26.64 19.21 -0.10
N CYS A 99 -26.01 20.38 -0.09
CA CYS A 99 -26.66 21.58 0.44
C CYS A 99 -27.53 22.26 -0.63
N GLU A 100 -28.77 22.60 -0.28
CA GLU A 100 -29.74 23.14 -1.25
C GLU A 100 -29.38 24.54 -1.80
N ASP A 101 -28.61 25.31 -1.03
CA ASP A 101 -28.20 26.67 -1.40
C ASP A 101 -27.08 26.71 -2.45
N THR A 102 -26.23 25.68 -2.45
CA THR A 102 -25.10 25.53 -3.38
C THR A 102 -25.38 24.50 -4.48
N ASP A 103 -26.29 23.55 -4.24
CA ASP A 103 -26.52 22.34 -5.04
C ASP A 103 -25.23 21.50 -5.24
N MET A 104 -24.26 21.67 -4.33
CA MET A 104 -22.95 21.00 -4.34
C MET A 104 -22.91 19.88 -3.31
N ILE A 105 -22.21 18.81 -3.64
CA ILE A 105 -21.88 17.74 -2.69
C ILE A 105 -20.85 18.28 -1.69
N GLN A 106 -21.17 18.23 -0.40
CA GLN A 106 -20.24 18.61 0.68
C GLN A 106 -19.44 17.42 1.19
N PHE A 107 -20.09 16.25 1.28
CA PHE A 107 -19.43 15.04 1.73
C PHE A 107 -20.06 13.79 1.11
N ILE A 108 -19.25 12.73 1.07
CA ILE A 108 -19.63 11.39 0.69
C ILE A 108 -19.27 10.46 1.83
N ARG A 109 -20.23 9.69 2.34
CA ARG A 109 -20.06 8.79 3.49
C ARG A 109 -20.31 7.34 3.08
N VAL A 110 -19.46 6.43 3.55
CA VAL A 110 -19.67 4.98 3.47
C VAL A 110 -19.69 4.41 4.88
N ASP A 111 -20.80 3.76 5.25
CA ASP A 111 -20.94 3.11 6.55
C ASP A 111 -19.96 1.93 6.70
N GLY A 112 -19.32 1.82 7.87
CA GLY A 112 -18.40 0.73 8.22
C GLY A 112 -19.06 -0.65 8.35
N SER A 113 -20.40 -0.73 8.18
CA SER A 113 -21.13 -2.00 8.08
C SER A 113 -20.91 -2.72 6.73
N HIS A 114 -20.39 -2.03 5.72
CA HIS A 114 -19.99 -2.61 4.45
C HIS A 114 -18.66 -3.37 4.60
N ASN A 115 -18.50 -4.48 3.86
CA ASN A 115 -17.24 -5.24 3.86
C ASN A 115 -16.10 -4.52 3.13
N TYR A 116 -16.45 -3.64 2.18
CA TYR A 116 -15.51 -2.92 1.33
C TYR A 116 -16.03 -1.51 1.05
N LEU A 117 -15.10 -0.59 0.83
CA LEU A 117 -15.34 0.66 0.11
C LEU A 117 -14.68 0.59 -1.27
N ASN A 118 -15.02 1.51 -2.15
CA ASN A 118 -14.37 1.70 -3.44
C ASN A 118 -13.76 3.10 -3.49
N LEU A 119 -12.44 3.18 -3.54
CA LEU A 119 -11.71 4.44 -3.64
C LEU A 119 -11.07 4.52 -5.02
N ASN A 120 -11.41 5.56 -5.78
CA ASN A 120 -10.92 5.77 -7.15
C ASN A 120 -11.10 4.57 -8.10
N GLY A 121 -12.14 3.76 -7.90
CA GLY A 121 -12.39 2.54 -8.67
C GLY A 121 -11.77 1.27 -8.07
N GLU A 122 -10.91 1.36 -7.05
CA GLU A 122 -10.32 0.21 -6.38
C GLU A 122 -11.11 -0.23 -5.15
N SER A 123 -11.35 -1.54 -5.01
CA SER A 123 -12.03 -2.08 -3.82
C SER A 123 -11.05 -2.22 -2.65
N VAL A 124 -11.35 -1.55 -1.55
CA VAL A 124 -10.57 -1.54 -0.32
C VAL A 124 -11.37 -2.24 0.78
N PRO A 125 -10.82 -3.27 1.44
CA PRO A 125 -11.46 -3.87 2.61
C PRO A 125 -11.74 -2.83 3.69
N MET A 126 -12.91 -2.90 4.33
CA MET A 126 -13.30 -2.03 5.45
C MET A 126 -12.57 -2.43 6.74
N HIS A 127 -11.24 -2.32 6.72
CA HIS A 127 -10.34 -2.68 7.81
C HIS A 127 -9.20 -1.67 7.89
N LYS A 128 -8.84 -1.25 9.11
CA LYS A 128 -7.83 -0.22 9.35
C LYS A 128 -6.52 -0.49 8.60
N ASP A 129 -5.96 -1.69 8.78
CA ASP A 129 -4.69 -2.05 8.13
C ASP A 129 -4.75 -2.01 6.60
N ALA A 130 -5.90 -2.37 6.01
CA ALA A 130 -6.08 -2.32 4.56
C ALA A 130 -6.15 -0.88 4.06
N ILE A 131 -6.80 0.01 4.81
CA ILE A 131 -6.82 1.44 4.51
C ILE A 131 -5.40 2.02 4.62
N HIS A 132 -4.68 1.76 5.72
CA HIS A 132 -3.30 2.22 5.92
C HIS A 132 -2.36 1.74 4.82
N GLN A 133 -2.52 0.49 4.37
CA GLN A 133 -1.71 -0.05 3.29
C GLN A 133 -1.82 0.78 2.00
N ILE A 134 -2.95 1.44 1.77
CA ILE A 134 -3.23 2.13 0.50
C ILE A 134 -3.10 3.65 0.65
N LEU A 135 -3.49 4.20 1.79
CA LEU A 135 -3.46 5.64 2.08
C LEU A 135 -2.15 6.11 2.73
N GLY A 136 -1.33 5.18 3.23
CA GLY A 136 -0.12 5.49 3.99
C GLY A 136 -0.42 5.95 5.42
N GLU A 137 0.44 6.80 5.95
CA GLU A 137 0.28 7.36 7.30
C GLU A 137 -0.79 8.47 7.31
N PRO A 138 -1.56 8.60 8.40
CA PRO A 138 -2.54 9.65 8.53
C PRO A 138 -1.87 11.02 8.65
N TYR A 139 -2.49 12.03 8.05
CA TYR A 139 -2.13 13.44 8.23
C TYR A 139 -2.43 13.91 9.66
N ALA A 140 -3.56 13.46 10.22
CA ALA A 140 -3.96 13.76 11.59
C ALA A 140 -4.68 12.57 12.25
N VAL A 141 -4.56 12.46 13.57
CA VAL A 141 -5.22 11.43 14.38
C VAL A 141 -5.98 12.13 15.50
N ALA A 142 -7.28 11.83 15.61
CA ALA A 142 -8.19 12.33 16.63
C ALA A 142 -8.77 11.17 17.47
N GLU A 143 -9.55 11.50 18.50
CA GLU A 143 -10.21 10.49 19.34
C GLU A 143 -11.16 9.60 18.54
N ASP A 144 -11.85 10.18 17.56
CA ASP A 144 -12.90 9.54 16.78
C ASP A 144 -12.42 8.96 15.46
N GLY A 145 -11.16 9.15 15.07
CA GLY A 145 -10.69 8.67 13.79
C GLY A 145 -9.36 9.25 13.28
N GLU A 146 -9.05 8.88 12.05
CA GLU A 146 -7.82 9.25 11.36
C GLU A 146 -8.16 9.99 10.07
N VAL A 147 -7.39 11.03 9.74
CA VAL A 147 -7.58 11.87 8.56
C VAL A 147 -6.40 11.70 7.61
N PHE A 148 -6.69 11.46 6.34
CA PHE A 148 -5.73 11.36 5.25
C PHE A 148 -6.00 12.50 4.27
N LEU A 149 -4.97 13.22 3.86
CA LEU A 149 -5.10 14.41 3.01
C LEU A 149 -4.37 14.22 1.68
N ARG A 150 -5.00 14.62 0.58
CA ARG A 150 -4.40 14.70 -0.77
C ARG A 150 -4.87 15.97 -1.47
N GLY A 151 -4.04 17.01 -1.47
CA GLY A 151 -4.45 18.35 -1.90
C GLY A 151 -5.43 18.96 -0.90
N HIS A 152 -6.56 19.49 -1.39
CA HIS A 152 -7.67 19.98 -0.57
C HIS A 152 -8.70 18.91 -0.22
N TYR A 153 -8.50 17.67 -0.67
CA TYR A 153 -9.42 16.57 -0.42
C TYR A 153 -8.95 15.69 0.73
N ALA A 154 -9.88 15.37 1.63
CA ALA A 154 -9.62 14.57 2.81
C ALA A 154 -10.50 13.32 2.86
N ILE A 155 -9.92 12.23 3.34
CA ILE A 155 -10.65 11.04 3.80
C ILE A 155 -10.53 10.98 5.31
N LYS A 156 -11.66 10.96 6.02
CA LYS A 156 -11.71 10.69 7.46
C LYS A 156 -12.26 9.29 7.71
N VAL A 157 -11.48 8.47 8.41
CA VAL A 157 -11.86 7.13 8.84
C VAL A 157 -12.26 7.20 10.30
N TYR A 158 -13.56 7.07 10.57
CA TYR A 158 -14.10 7.07 11.91
C TYR A 158 -13.97 5.70 12.55
N MET A 159 -13.60 5.65 13.82
CA MET A 159 -13.39 4.42 14.58
C MET A 159 -14.46 4.27 15.66
N LYS A 160 -14.98 3.07 15.85
CA LYS A 160 -15.85 2.77 16.99
C LYS A 160 -15.06 2.82 18.28
N SER A 161 -15.55 3.61 19.23
CA SER A 161 -14.91 3.84 20.54
C SER A 161 -14.47 2.52 21.20
N GLY A 162 -13.19 2.48 21.61
CA GLY A 162 -12.60 1.31 22.27
C GLY A 162 -12.34 0.10 21.38
N SER A 163 -12.40 0.23 20.04
CA SER A 163 -12.13 -0.87 19.11
C SER A 163 -11.36 -0.43 17.86
N ASN A 164 -10.82 -1.41 17.13
CA ASN A 164 -10.23 -1.18 15.79
C ASN A 164 -11.27 -1.35 14.65
N GLN A 165 -12.56 -1.31 14.97
CA GLN A 165 -13.61 -1.38 13.94
C GLN A 165 -13.88 0.01 13.38
N ILE A 166 -13.95 0.11 12.06
CA ILE A 166 -14.36 1.33 11.37
C ILE A 166 -15.85 1.52 11.57
N ASP A 167 -16.23 2.74 11.92
CA ASP A 167 -17.63 3.17 12.04
C ASP A 167 -18.15 3.73 10.71
N ALA A 168 -17.37 4.60 10.07
CA ALA A 168 -17.66 5.19 8.76
C ALA A 168 -16.39 5.71 8.09
N VAL A 169 -16.47 5.95 6.78
CA VAL A 169 -15.45 6.66 6.02
C VAL A 169 -16.10 7.81 5.26
N ASP A 170 -15.60 9.03 5.49
CA ASP A 170 -16.07 10.23 4.81
C ASP A 170 -15.02 10.72 3.83
N PHE A 171 -15.46 11.22 2.68
CA PHE A 171 -14.68 11.96 1.70
C PHE A 171 -15.27 13.37 1.56
N PHE A 172 -14.46 14.41 1.77
CA PHE A 172 -14.87 15.82 1.77
C PHE A 172 -13.73 16.75 1.33
N ASP A 173 -14.06 18.02 1.11
CA ASP A 173 -13.11 19.10 0.82
C ASP A 173 -12.76 19.85 2.12
N ASP A 174 -11.50 19.75 2.53
CA ASP A 174 -10.94 20.29 3.77
C ASP A 174 -10.90 21.84 3.80
N THR A 175 -11.14 22.49 2.66
CA THR A 175 -11.14 23.97 2.58
C THR A 175 -12.50 24.60 2.87
N VAL A 176 -13.57 23.79 2.86
CA VAL A 176 -14.95 24.26 3.03
C VAL A 176 -15.70 23.54 4.16
N SER A 177 -15.04 22.58 4.83
CA SER A 177 -15.60 21.76 5.91
C SER A 177 -15.23 22.25 7.31
#